data_AF-A0AAW7I5W6-F1
#
_entry.id   AF-A0AAW7I5W6-F1
#
_cell.length_a   1.000
_cell.length_b   1.000
_cell.length_c   1.000
_cell.angle_alpha   90.00
_cell.angle_beta   90.00
_cell.angle_gamma   90.00
#
_symmetry.space_group_name_H-M   'P 1'
#
loop_
_entity.id
_entity.type
_entity.pdbx_description
1 polymer ?
#
loop_
_entity_poly.entity_id
_entity_poly.type
_entity_poly.pdbx_seq_one_letter_code
_entity_poly.pdbx_strand_id
1 'polypeptide(L)'
;MFVQLPFWLFPLTGLMALGALIALGIVLWRGDICPGQRSRITAQLFSIWVITGLSLMLAVEARVASWLIWSGGAALILGIVLSLAQSRLEGKRAIPSTLLWLPAMPLLVYGVGLLQIQGWLSGLLQMTLLGAAFAHLMLLRARHRLQAFNLLLPVAGLVAAILSLLWLAVLVGWQGSGAALDALIPGVLTQACLLIAALLLWFSPIYQQRETAPVVVSTALCGLIIAQIAATSVLHQLA
;
A
#
# COMPACT_ATOMS: atom_id res chain seq x y z
N MET A 1 -22.79 -6.79 -4.29
CA MET A 1 -21.59 -5.93 -4.15
C MET A 1 -20.87 -6.13 -2.82
N PHE A 2 -21.53 -6.04 -1.65
CA PHE A 2 -20.86 -6.19 -0.34
C PHE A 2 -20.27 -7.59 -0.03
N VAL A 3 -20.80 -8.65 -0.63
CA VAL A 3 -20.32 -10.04 -0.41
C VAL A 3 -18.94 -10.30 -1.03
N GLN A 4 -18.55 -9.56 -2.07
CA GLN A 4 -17.24 -9.70 -2.75
C GLN A 4 -16.20 -8.72 -2.23
N LEU A 5 -16.59 -7.82 -1.34
CA LEU A 5 -15.76 -6.75 -0.82
C LEU A 5 -14.50 -7.29 -0.07
N PRO A 6 -14.58 -8.37 0.73
CA PRO A 6 -13.39 -8.99 1.32
C PRO A 6 -12.40 -9.50 0.26
N PHE A 7 -12.90 -10.06 -0.83
CA PHE A 7 -12.07 -10.58 -1.93
C PHE A 7 -11.30 -9.47 -2.64
N TRP A 8 -11.89 -8.28 -2.77
CA TRP A 8 -11.19 -7.12 -3.35
C TRP A 8 -10.28 -6.42 -2.37
N LEU A 9 -10.59 -6.38 -1.07
CA LEU A 9 -9.80 -5.63 -0.10
C LEU A 9 -8.56 -6.37 0.42
N PHE A 10 -8.59 -7.69 0.54
CA PHE A 10 -7.44 -8.44 1.09
C PHE A 10 -6.13 -8.21 0.32
N PRO A 11 -6.09 -8.27 -1.02
CA PRO A 11 -4.84 -8.07 -1.75
C PRO A 11 -4.45 -6.58 -1.79
N LEU A 12 -5.42 -5.65 -1.76
CA LEU A 12 -5.15 -4.21 -1.65
C LEU A 12 -4.40 -3.88 -0.37
N THR A 13 -4.92 -4.35 0.76
CA THR A 13 -4.37 -4.05 2.09
C THR A 13 -3.03 -4.76 2.33
N GLY A 14 -2.89 -6.01 1.89
CA GLY A 14 -1.63 -6.75 1.98
C GLY A 14 -0.51 -6.17 1.11
N LEU A 15 -0.79 -5.83 -0.14
CA LEU A 15 0.19 -5.19 -1.03
C LEU A 15 0.53 -3.76 -0.55
N MET A 16 -0.44 -3.01 -0.01
CA MET A 16 -0.18 -1.71 0.61
C MET A 16 0.79 -1.84 1.79
N ALA A 17 0.59 -2.82 2.67
CA ALA A 17 1.48 -3.08 3.80
C ALA A 17 2.90 -3.45 3.35
N LEU A 18 3.03 -4.36 2.38
CA LEU A 18 4.33 -4.74 1.83
C LEU A 18 5.03 -3.55 1.16
N GLY A 19 4.33 -2.82 0.29
CA GLY A 19 4.90 -1.67 -0.42
C GLY A 19 5.39 -0.58 0.55
N ALA A 20 4.64 -0.33 1.62
CA ALA A 20 5.05 0.62 2.64
C ALA A 20 6.25 0.12 3.46
N LEU A 21 6.31 -1.17 3.78
CA LEU A 21 7.46 -1.77 4.47
C LEU A 21 8.73 -1.68 3.62
N ILE A 22 8.64 -1.93 2.31
CA ILE A 22 9.76 -1.79 1.38
C ILE A 22 10.23 -0.33 1.33
N ALA A 23 9.30 0.62 1.14
CA ALA A 23 9.63 2.04 1.08
C ALA A 23 10.32 2.51 2.36
N LEU A 24 9.75 2.20 3.54
CA LEU A 24 10.33 2.56 4.83
C LEU A 24 11.63 1.79 5.13
N GLY A 25 11.74 0.55 4.67
CA GLY A 25 12.96 -0.26 4.75
C GLY A 25 14.12 0.41 4.01
N ILE A 26 13.87 0.91 2.79
CA ILE A 26 14.86 1.68 2.01
C ILE A 26 15.29 2.95 2.76
N VAL A 27 14.33 3.68 3.35
CA VAL A 27 14.62 4.87 4.16
C VAL A 27 15.51 4.51 5.36
N LEU A 28 15.20 3.43 6.07
CA LEU A 28 15.95 2.99 7.25
C LEU A 28 17.32 2.41 6.91
N TRP A 29 17.49 1.82 5.72
CA TRP A 29 18.75 1.22 5.28
C TRP A 29 19.79 2.24 4.87
N ARG A 30 19.38 3.41 4.36
CA ARG A 30 20.28 4.46 3.85
C ARG A 30 21.13 5.16 4.93
N GLY A 31 20.99 4.80 6.21
CA GLY A 31 22.00 5.04 7.25
C GLY A 31 22.08 6.46 7.84
N ASP A 32 21.79 7.52 7.09
CA ASP A 32 22.03 8.92 7.50
C ASP A 32 20.96 9.53 8.42
N ILE A 33 20.21 8.69 9.15
CA ILE A 33 19.07 9.15 9.97
C ILE A 33 19.48 9.27 11.44
N CYS A 34 19.28 10.45 12.02
CA CYS A 34 19.46 10.67 13.46
C CYS A 34 18.71 9.61 14.30
N PRO A 35 19.31 9.08 15.39
CA PRO A 35 18.74 7.96 16.15
C PRO A 35 17.32 8.25 16.67
N GLY A 36 17.04 9.52 17.04
CA GLY A 36 15.70 9.95 17.45
C GLY A 36 14.66 9.91 16.32
N GLN A 37 15.03 10.19 15.07
CA GLN A 37 14.12 10.08 13.92
C GLN A 37 13.89 8.61 13.56
N ARG A 38 14.95 7.79 13.63
CA ARG A 38 14.85 6.34 13.40
C ARG A 38 13.89 5.65 14.37
N SER A 39 13.96 6.00 15.66
CA SER A 39 13.03 5.50 16.69
C SER A 39 11.57 5.86 16.37
N ARG A 40 11.30 7.10 15.93
CA ARG A 40 9.94 7.53 15.54
C ARG A 40 9.40 6.79 14.32
N ILE A 41 10.22 6.59 13.30
CA ILE A 41 9.82 5.85 12.09
C ILE A 41 9.54 4.38 12.43
N THR A 42 10.43 3.75 13.19
CA THR A 42 10.27 2.34 13.58
C THR A 42 9.03 2.13 14.46
N ALA A 43 8.67 3.08 15.32
CA ALA A 43 7.42 3.04 16.08
C ALA A 43 6.16 3.08 15.19
N GLN A 44 6.22 3.71 14.01
CA GLN A 44 5.10 3.73 13.07
C GLN A 44 4.92 2.39 12.32
N LEU A 45 5.91 1.50 12.32
CA LEU A 45 5.82 0.18 11.68
C LEU A 45 4.72 -0.69 12.27
N PHE A 46 4.31 -0.44 13.52
CA PHE A 46 3.15 -1.09 14.13
C PHE A 46 1.89 -0.97 13.25
N SER A 47 1.68 0.18 12.60
CA SER A 47 0.54 0.38 11.71
C SER A 47 0.57 -0.56 10.50
N ILE A 48 1.76 -0.93 10.01
CA ILE A 48 1.92 -1.87 8.89
C ILE A 48 1.47 -3.27 9.29
N TRP A 49 1.82 -3.70 10.51
CA TRP A 49 1.39 -4.98 11.04
C TRP A 49 -0.12 -5.02 11.27
N VAL A 50 -0.72 -3.93 11.75
CA VAL A 50 -2.19 -3.82 11.88
C VAL A 50 -2.88 -3.97 10.52
N ILE A 51 -2.40 -3.29 9.48
CA ILE A 51 -2.95 -3.44 8.12
C ILE A 51 -2.71 -4.85 7.56
N THR A 52 -1.57 -5.47 7.85
CA THR A 52 -1.31 -6.88 7.50
C THR A 52 -2.29 -7.81 8.19
N GLY A 53 -2.65 -7.53 9.45
CA GLY A 53 -3.66 -8.26 10.20
C GLY A 53 -5.05 -8.13 9.56
N LEU A 54 -5.43 -6.92 9.16
CA LEU A 54 -6.68 -6.71 8.40
C LEU A 54 -6.69 -7.51 7.10
N SER A 55 -5.60 -7.46 6.32
CA SER A 55 -5.42 -8.26 5.10
C SER A 55 -5.60 -9.75 5.37
N LEU A 56 -5.03 -10.26 6.46
CA LEU A 56 -5.11 -11.67 6.83
C LEU A 56 -6.52 -12.10 7.22
N MET A 57 -7.23 -11.28 8.01
CA MET A 57 -8.62 -11.54 8.37
C MET A 57 -9.50 -11.64 7.14
N LEU A 58 -9.35 -10.69 6.20
CA LEU A 58 -10.08 -10.70 4.93
C LEU A 58 -9.69 -11.89 4.05
N ALA A 59 -8.42 -12.31 4.06
CA ALA A 59 -7.96 -13.48 3.31
C ALA A 59 -8.54 -14.80 3.85
N VAL A 60 -8.77 -14.89 5.16
CA VAL A 60 -9.45 -16.04 5.79
C VAL A 60 -10.92 -16.09 5.37
N GLU A 61 -11.61 -14.94 5.39
CA GLU A 61 -12.99 -14.84 4.90
C GLU A 61 -13.10 -15.18 3.40
N ALA A 62 -12.13 -14.75 2.60
CA ALA A 62 -12.04 -15.06 1.17
C ALA A 62 -11.58 -16.50 0.87
N ARG A 63 -11.36 -17.35 1.90
CA ARG A 63 -10.94 -18.76 1.77
C ARG A 63 -9.71 -18.98 0.90
N VAL A 64 -8.72 -18.10 1.03
CA VAL A 64 -7.47 -18.19 0.27
C VAL A 64 -6.63 -19.41 0.70
N ALA A 65 -5.73 -19.87 -0.17
CA ALA A 65 -4.86 -21.02 0.08
C ALA A 65 -4.14 -20.96 1.44
N SER A 66 -4.11 -22.09 2.16
CA SER A 66 -3.61 -22.16 3.53
C SER A 66 -2.15 -21.73 3.67
N TRP A 67 -1.30 -22.01 2.69
CA TRP A 67 0.11 -21.59 2.72
C TRP A 67 0.25 -20.06 2.77
N LEU A 68 -0.64 -19.34 2.08
CA LEU A 68 -0.63 -17.89 2.04
C LEU A 68 -1.04 -17.33 3.41
N ILE A 69 -2.08 -17.90 4.02
CA ILE A 69 -2.52 -17.55 5.38
C ILE A 69 -1.39 -17.77 6.39
N TRP A 70 -0.68 -18.90 6.32
CA TRP A 70 0.46 -19.17 7.20
C TRP A 70 1.59 -18.15 7.02
N SER A 71 1.92 -17.77 5.79
CA SER A 71 2.97 -16.77 5.52
C SER A 71 2.59 -15.38 6.08
N GLY A 72 1.35 -14.93 5.86
CA GLY A 72 0.85 -13.67 6.40
C GLY A 72 0.70 -13.69 7.92
N GLY A 73 0.28 -14.81 8.50
CA GLY A 73 0.21 -15.02 9.94
C GLY A 73 1.58 -14.98 10.61
N ALA A 74 2.58 -15.63 10.02
CA ALA A 74 3.96 -15.56 10.50
C ALA A 74 4.50 -14.12 10.44
N ALA A 75 4.26 -13.39 9.35
CA ALA A 75 4.63 -11.98 9.22
C ALA A 75 4.00 -11.12 10.32
N LEU A 76 2.71 -11.31 10.57
CA LEU A 76 1.95 -10.57 11.59
C LEU A 76 2.48 -10.84 13.00
N ILE A 77 2.63 -12.11 13.37
CA ILE A 77 3.09 -12.50 14.72
C ILE A 77 4.49 -11.95 14.98
N LEU A 78 5.43 -12.18 14.05
CA LEU A 78 6.81 -11.68 14.17
C LEU A 78 6.84 -10.14 14.21
N GLY A 79 6.01 -9.49 13.39
CA GLY A 79 5.87 -8.03 13.37
C GLY A 79 5.38 -7.47 14.70
N ILE A 80 4.33 -8.04 15.27
CA ILE A 80 3.80 -7.66 16.59
C ILE A 80 4.83 -7.91 17.69
N VAL A 81 5.48 -9.08 17.69
CA VAL A 81 6.54 -9.41 18.67
C VAL A 81 7.66 -8.38 18.61
N LEU A 82 8.10 -7.97 17.42
CA LEU A 82 9.09 -6.92 17.27
C LEU A 82 8.61 -5.55 17.72
N SER A 83 7.35 -5.19 17.45
CA SER A 83 6.77 -3.94 17.95
C SER A 83 6.65 -3.92 19.49
N LEU A 84 6.35 -5.07 20.11
CA LEU A 84 6.33 -5.22 21.56
C LEU A 84 7.74 -5.20 22.16
N ALA A 85 8.71 -5.83 21.51
CA ALA A 85 10.11 -5.74 21.89
C ALA A 85 10.58 -4.28 21.81
N GLN A 86 10.15 -3.55 20.77
CA GLN A 86 10.46 -2.13 20.61
C GLN A 86 9.88 -1.26 21.72
N SER A 87 8.61 -1.48 22.11
CA SER A 87 7.97 -0.66 23.14
C SER A 87 8.61 -0.84 24.53
N ARG A 88 9.29 -1.96 24.76
CA ARG A 88 10.07 -2.24 25.97
C ARG A 88 11.49 -1.63 25.96
N LEU A 89 11.97 -1.15 24.82
CA LEU A 89 13.29 -0.50 24.76
C LEU A 89 13.19 0.91 25.33
N GLU A 90 13.82 1.11 26.50
CA GLU A 90 13.94 2.44 27.11
C GLU A 90 15.03 3.27 26.41
N GLY A 91 14.75 4.55 26.20
CA GLY A 91 15.63 5.52 25.52
C GLY A 91 15.44 5.59 24.00
N LYS A 92 16.13 6.53 23.34
CA LYS A 92 16.05 6.80 21.87
C LYS A 92 16.67 5.66 21.02
N ARG A 93 16.65 4.43 21.50
CA ARG A 93 17.20 3.26 20.81
C ARG A 93 16.16 2.74 19.83
N ALA A 94 16.60 2.48 18.61
CA ALA A 94 15.78 1.86 17.57
C ALA A 94 16.30 0.45 17.33
N ILE A 95 15.39 -0.47 16.98
CA ILE A 95 15.74 -1.84 16.63
C ILE A 95 16.72 -1.83 15.43
N PRO A 96 17.76 -2.69 15.43
CA PRO A 96 18.65 -2.83 14.29
C PRO A 96 17.87 -3.19 13.02
N SER A 97 18.26 -2.61 11.89
CA SER A 97 17.57 -2.79 10.61
C SER A 97 17.64 -4.23 10.11
N THR A 98 18.62 -5.01 10.58
CA THR A 98 18.70 -6.46 10.34
C THR A 98 17.53 -7.22 10.95
N LEU A 99 17.05 -6.83 12.13
CA LEU A 99 15.93 -7.52 12.78
C LEU A 99 14.59 -7.27 12.09
N LEU A 100 14.48 -6.19 11.32
CA LEU A 100 13.31 -5.90 10.48
C LEU A 100 13.14 -6.91 9.34
N TRP A 101 14.21 -7.61 8.94
CA TRP A 101 14.12 -8.67 7.93
C TRP A 101 13.33 -9.88 8.41
N LEU A 102 13.29 -10.14 9.72
CA LEU A 102 12.63 -11.31 10.30
C LEU A 102 11.12 -11.37 9.95
N PRO A 103 10.32 -10.30 10.15
CA PRO A 103 8.92 -10.26 9.72
C PRO A 103 8.77 -9.84 8.26
N ALA A 104 9.76 -9.16 7.67
CA ALA A 104 9.69 -8.74 6.27
C ALA A 104 9.76 -9.92 5.30
N MET A 105 10.55 -10.96 5.60
CA MET A 105 10.68 -12.13 4.72
C MET A 105 9.37 -12.90 4.55
N PRO A 106 8.63 -13.27 5.63
CA PRO A 106 7.30 -13.86 5.48
C PRO A 106 6.29 -12.91 4.81
N LEU A 107 6.38 -11.60 5.08
CA LEU A 107 5.51 -10.62 4.41
C LEU A 107 5.78 -10.54 2.90
N LEU A 108 7.05 -10.69 2.50
CA LEU A 108 7.45 -10.71 1.09
C LEU A 108 6.90 -11.96 0.41
N VAL A 109 6.99 -13.13 1.05
CA VAL A 109 6.36 -14.37 0.55
C VAL A 109 4.85 -14.20 0.41
N TYR A 110 4.20 -13.61 1.41
CA TYR A 110 2.78 -13.29 1.36
C TYR A 110 2.45 -12.37 0.17
N GLY A 111 3.19 -11.27 0.01
CA GLY A 111 2.96 -10.33 -1.09
C GLY A 111 3.24 -10.91 -2.47
N VAL A 112 4.24 -11.80 -2.63
CA VAL A 112 4.45 -12.53 -3.89
C VAL A 112 3.22 -13.38 -4.24
N GLY A 113 2.62 -14.05 -3.26
CA GLY A 113 1.36 -14.75 -3.47
C GLY A 113 0.21 -13.83 -3.85
N LEU A 114 0.13 -12.62 -3.26
CA LEU A 114 -0.86 -11.62 -3.65
C LEU A 114 -0.64 -11.10 -5.08
N LEU A 115 0.60 -10.91 -5.52
CA LEU A 115 0.94 -10.53 -6.90
C LEU A 115 0.50 -11.60 -7.90
N GLN A 116 0.61 -12.88 -7.55
CA GLN A 116 0.11 -13.96 -8.40
C GLN A 116 -1.42 -13.93 -8.54
N ILE A 117 -2.14 -13.61 -7.47
CA ILE A 117 -3.62 -13.54 -7.50
C ILE A 117 -4.11 -12.32 -8.27
N GLN A 118 -3.49 -11.15 -8.08
CA GLN A 118 -3.91 -9.89 -8.71
C GLN A 118 -3.36 -9.69 -10.12
N GLY A 119 -2.42 -10.53 -10.55
CA GLY A 119 -1.58 -10.28 -11.72
C GLY A 119 -0.34 -9.48 -11.34
N TRP A 120 0.80 -9.85 -11.91
CA TRP A 120 2.10 -9.29 -11.55
C TRP A 120 2.18 -7.78 -11.75
N LEU A 121 1.76 -7.28 -12.93
CA LEU A 121 1.90 -5.86 -13.26
C LEU A 121 0.90 -5.00 -12.49
N SER A 122 -0.38 -5.37 -12.49
CA SER A 122 -1.45 -4.72 -11.70
C SER A 122 -1.11 -4.69 -10.22
N GLY A 123 -0.69 -5.82 -9.66
CA GLY A 123 -0.30 -5.93 -8.26
C GLY A 123 0.92 -5.06 -7.91
N LEU A 124 1.95 -5.00 -8.77
CA LEU A 124 3.11 -4.14 -8.54
C LEU A 124 2.75 -2.65 -8.60
N LEU A 125 1.94 -2.22 -9.56
CA LEU A 125 1.49 -0.84 -9.67
C LEU A 125 0.64 -0.42 -8.47
N GLN A 126 -0.21 -1.32 -7.99
CA GLN A 126 -1.03 -1.08 -6.82
C GLN A 126 -0.21 -1.08 -5.52
N MET A 127 0.75 -1.99 -5.39
CA MET A 127 1.71 -2.04 -4.28
C MET A 127 2.52 -0.74 -4.19
N THR A 128 2.99 -0.22 -5.33
CA THR A 128 3.74 1.03 -5.39
C THR A 128 2.86 2.24 -5.08
N LEU A 129 1.65 2.34 -5.66
CA LEU A 129 0.72 3.43 -5.41
C LEU A 129 0.27 3.51 -3.95
N LEU A 130 -0.34 2.44 -3.43
CA LEU A 130 -0.89 2.41 -2.07
C LEU A 130 0.24 2.37 -1.04
N GLY A 131 1.31 1.62 -1.32
CA GLY A 131 2.50 1.55 -0.46
C GLY A 131 3.21 2.89 -0.32
N ALA A 132 3.35 3.66 -1.40
CA ALA A 132 3.93 5.01 -1.33
C ALA A 132 3.04 5.99 -0.54
N ALA A 133 1.72 5.95 -0.75
CA ALA A 133 0.78 6.78 0.01
C ALA A 133 0.79 6.43 1.50
N PHE A 134 0.78 5.14 1.85
CA PHE A 134 0.82 4.69 3.23
C PHE A 134 2.18 4.98 3.89
N ALA A 135 3.29 4.76 3.19
CA ALA A 135 4.63 5.14 3.67
C ALA A 135 4.75 6.64 3.91
N HIS A 136 4.21 7.47 3.01
CA HIS A 136 4.19 8.92 3.16
C HIS A 136 3.42 9.31 4.44
N LEU A 137 2.25 8.71 4.67
CA LEU A 137 1.47 8.93 5.89
C LEU A 137 2.26 8.56 7.16
N MET A 138 2.96 7.43 7.15
CA MET A 138 3.81 7.01 8.27
C MET A 138 4.97 7.98 8.52
N LEU A 139 5.63 8.47 7.47
CA LEU A 139 6.71 9.45 7.59
C LEU A 139 6.22 10.79 8.16
N LEU A 140 5.02 11.24 7.78
CA LEU A 140 4.39 12.44 8.34
C LEU A 140 4.06 12.27 9.82
N ARG A 141 3.51 11.11 10.22
CA ARG A 141 3.27 10.79 11.64
C ARG A 141 4.55 10.71 12.45
N ALA A 142 5.64 10.22 11.86
CA ALA A 142 6.97 10.20 12.48
C ALA A 142 7.65 11.59 12.58
N ARG A 143 7.03 12.66 12.03
CA ARG A 143 7.60 14.01 11.92
C ARG A 143 9.00 13.98 11.29
N HIS A 144 9.11 13.29 10.14
CA HIS A 144 10.35 13.20 9.40
C HIS A 144 10.81 14.57 8.89
N ARG A 145 12.13 14.77 8.77
CA ARG A 145 12.74 16.01 8.23
C ARG A 145 13.13 15.90 6.75
N LEU A 146 12.87 14.76 6.11
CA LEU A 146 13.37 14.47 4.78
C LEU A 146 12.43 15.06 3.72
N GLN A 147 12.57 16.35 3.44
CA GLN A 147 11.71 17.08 2.49
C GLN A 147 11.65 16.43 1.10
N ALA A 148 12.71 15.76 0.66
CA ALA A 148 12.74 15.05 -0.63
C ALA A 148 11.66 13.95 -0.72
N PHE A 149 11.30 13.28 0.38
CA PHE A 149 10.29 12.23 0.37
C PHE A 149 8.86 12.77 0.24
N ASN A 150 8.62 14.02 0.63
CA ASN A 150 7.34 14.69 0.41
C ASN A 150 7.04 14.91 -1.08
N LEU A 151 8.06 14.87 -1.95
CA LEU A 151 7.90 14.96 -3.41
C LEU A 151 8.07 13.58 -4.08
N LEU A 152 9.06 12.80 -3.65
CA LEU A 152 9.37 11.52 -4.29
C LEU A 152 8.24 10.49 -4.13
N LEU A 153 7.60 10.41 -2.95
CA LEU A 153 6.53 9.44 -2.71
C LEU A 153 5.25 9.77 -3.50
N PRO A 154 4.75 11.02 -3.53
CA PRO A 154 3.63 11.38 -4.41
C PRO A 154 3.94 11.20 -5.89
N VAL A 155 5.16 11.52 -6.35
CA VAL A 155 5.56 11.32 -7.75
C VAL A 155 5.61 9.83 -8.11
N ALA A 156 6.17 8.98 -7.24
CA ALA A 156 6.14 7.53 -7.44
C ALA A 156 4.69 7.01 -7.54
N GLY A 157 3.80 7.49 -6.68
CA GLY A 157 2.38 7.19 -6.75
C GLY A 157 1.72 7.68 -8.04
N LEU A 158 2.02 8.90 -8.50
CA LEU A 158 1.50 9.44 -9.75
C LEU A 158 1.93 8.59 -10.96
N VAL A 159 3.20 8.22 -11.04
CA VAL A 159 3.72 7.35 -12.10
C VAL A 159 3.01 5.99 -12.08
N ALA A 160 2.86 5.39 -10.90
CA ALA A 160 2.13 4.13 -10.74
C ALA A 160 0.65 4.25 -11.16
N ALA A 161 -0.01 5.35 -10.83
CA ALA A 161 -1.38 5.64 -11.23
C ALA A 161 -1.52 5.77 -12.75
N ILE A 162 -0.65 6.53 -13.41
CA ILE A 162 -0.63 6.68 -14.88
C ILE A 162 -0.42 5.32 -15.53
N LEU A 163 0.59 4.56 -15.09
CA LEU A 163 0.85 3.23 -15.61
C LEU A 163 -0.32 2.26 -15.38
N SER A 164 -1.05 2.38 -14.26
CA SER A 164 -2.23 1.54 -13.99
C SER A 164 -3.38 1.82 -14.95
N LEU A 165 -3.59 3.09 -15.32
CA LEU A 165 -4.60 3.48 -16.31
C LEU A 165 -4.20 3.03 -17.73
N LEU A 166 -2.92 3.19 -18.08
CA LEU A 166 -2.40 2.69 -19.36
C LEU A 166 -2.51 1.17 -19.45
N TRP A 167 -2.17 0.46 -18.39
CA TRP A 167 -2.30 -1.00 -18.35
C TRP A 167 -3.76 -1.45 -18.47
N LEU A 168 -4.68 -0.78 -17.78
CA LEU A 168 -6.11 -1.04 -17.93
C LEU A 168 -6.58 -0.80 -19.36
N ALA A 169 -6.13 0.28 -20.00
CA ALA A 169 -6.47 0.57 -21.40
C ALA A 169 -5.96 -0.52 -22.36
N VAL A 170 -4.77 -1.08 -22.11
CA VAL A 170 -4.24 -2.22 -22.87
C VAL A 170 -5.10 -3.46 -22.68
N LEU A 171 -5.50 -3.78 -21.45
CA LEU A 171 -6.36 -4.94 -21.14
C LEU A 171 -7.73 -4.82 -21.83
N VAL A 172 -8.35 -3.63 -21.78
CA VAL A 172 -9.61 -3.36 -22.50
C VAL A 172 -9.41 -3.47 -24.01
N GLY A 173 -8.32 -2.91 -24.54
CA GLY A 173 -8.01 -2.97 -25.98
C GLY A 173 -7.80 -4.38 -26.50
N TRP A 174 -7.30 -5.29 -25.67
CA TRP A 174 -7.13 -6.71 -26.04
C TRP A 174 -8.42 -7.51 -26.10
N GLN A 175 -9.52 -7.05 -25.51
CA GLN A 175 -10.80 -7.76 -25.61
C GLN A 175 -11.49 -7.65 -26.98
N GLY A 176 -11.02 -6.75 -27.86
CA GLY A 176 -11.59 -6.57 -29.20
C GLY A 176 -13.06 -6.12 -29.20
N SER A 177 -13.78 -6.37 -30.30
CA SER A 177 -15.18 -5.99 -30.50
C SER A 177 -16.22 -6.94 -29.86
N GLY A 178 -15.76 -7.96 -29.12
CA GLY A 178 -16.63 -8.99 -28.50
C GLY A 178 -17.07 -8.67 -27.08
N ALA A 179 -16.51 -7.64 -26.45
CA ALA A 179 -16.84 -7.26 -25.08
C ALA A 179 -18.01 -6.27 -25.06
N ALA A 180 -18.89 -6.41 -24.07
CA ALA A 180 -19.88 -5.40 -23.71
C ALA A 180 -19.19 -4.17 -23.11
N LEU A 181 -18.44 -3.44 -23.95
CA LEU A 181 -17.66 -2.25 -23.58
C LEU A 181 -18.53 -1.23 -22.84
N ASP A 182 -19.81 -1.12 -23.21
CA ASP A 182 -20.80 -0.26 -22.55
C ASP A 182 -20.95 -0.56 -21.04
N ALA A 183 -20.75 -1.82 -20.63
CA ALA A 183 -20.80 -2.22 -19.22
C ALA A 183 -19.54 -1.80 -18.45
N LEU A 184 -18.39 -1.63 -19.12
CA LEU A 184 -17.12 -1.27 -18.50
C LEU A 184 -16.92 0.24 -18.36
N ILE A 185 -17.47 1.03 -19.31
CA ILE A 185 -17.40 2.50 -19.31
C ILE A 185 -17.67 3.11 -17.93
N PRO A 186 -18.79 2.80 -17.23
CA PRO A 186 -19.06 3.42 -15.95
C PRO A 186 -17.95 3.12 -14.94
N GLY A 187 -17.48 1.88 -14.83
CA GLY A 187 -16.44 1.48 -13.87
C GLY A 187 -15.08 2.14 -14.12
N VAL A 188 -14.66 2.24 -15.39
CA VAL A 188 -13.42 2.92 -15.78
C VAL A 188 -13.49 4.42 -15.46
N LEU A 189 -14.64 5.05 -15.74
CA LEU A 189 -14.86 6.47 -15.42
C LEU A 189 -14.87 6.72 -13.90
N THR A 190 -15.54 5.89 -13.09
CA THR A 190 -15.51 6.05 -11.63
C THR A 190 -14.10 5.90 -11.10
N GLN A 191 -13.36 4.88 -11.55
CA GLN A 191 -11.96 4.68 -11.17
C GLN A 191 -11.11 5.91 -11.52
N ALA A 192 -11.17 6.38 -12.77
CA ALA A 192 -10.36 7.50 -13.24
C ALA A 192 -10.68 8.80 -12.47
N CYS A 193 -11.96 9.13 -12.31
CA CYS A 193 -12.39 10.31 -11.56
C CYS A 193 -11.94 10.27 -10.09
N LEU A 194 -12.12 9.13 -9.42
CA LEU A 194 -11.70 8.96 -8.02
C LEU A 194 -10.17 9.01 -7.88
N LEU A 195 -9.44 8.39 -8.81
CA LEU A 195 -7.98 8.40 -8.82
C LEU A 195 -7.44 9.83 -9.01
N ILE A 196 -8.00 10.58 -9.96
CA ILE A 196 -7.64 11.98 -10.20
C ILE A 196 -7.95 12.83 -8.96
N ALA A 197 -9.15 12.70 -8.39
CA ALA A 197 -9.53 13.44 -7.19
C ALA A 197 -8.61 13.15 -6.00
N ALA A 198 -8.28 11.87 -5.78
CA ALA A 198 -7.38 11.46 -4.71
C ALA A 198 -5.94 11.94 -4.93
N LEU A 199 -5.43 11.91 -6.17
CA LEU A 199 -4.12 12.45 -6.51
C LEU A 199 -4.07 13.98 -6.34
N LEU A 200 -5.09 14.71 -6.80
CA LEU A 200 -5.17 16.16 -6.59
C LEU A 200 -5.15 16.52 -5.11
N LEU A 201 -5.87 15.74 -4.29
CA LEU A 201 -5.85 15.89 -2.84
C LEU A 201 -4.47 15.56 -2.25
N TRP A 202 -3.80 14.51 -2.75
CA TRP A 202 -2.47 14.12 -2.28
C TRP A 202 -1.39 15.16 -2.62
N PHE A 203 -1.47 15.78 -3.80
CA PHE A 203 -0.57 16.84 -4.25
C PHE A 203 -0.94 18.24 -3.73
N SER A 204 -2.13 18.40 -3.11
CA SER A 204 -2.61 19.68 -2.57
C SER A 204 -1.57 20.45 -1.73
N PRO A 205 -0.84 19.83 -0.79
CA PRO A 205 0.16 20.56 0.00
C PRO A 205 1.32 21.12 -0.83
N ILE A 206 1.69 20.43 -1.92
CA ILE A 206 2.75 20.87 -2.84
C ILE A 206 2.29 22.11 -3.61
N TYR A 207 1.06 22.09 -4.14
CA TYR A 207 0.48 23.24 -4.85
C TYR A 207 0.30 24.44 -3.95
N GLN A 208 -0.11 24.22 -2.70
CA GLN A 208 -0.35 25.30 -1.73
C GLN A 208 0.94 25.78 -1.05
N GLN A 209 2.10 25.15 -1.32
CA GLN A 209 3.37 25.41 -0.64
C GLN A 209 3.24 25.39 0.90
N ARG A 210 2.39 24.48 1.41
CA ARG A 210 2.11 24.33 2.84
C ARG A 210 2.76 23.06 3.37
N GLU A 211 2.99 23.03 4.68
CA GLU A 211 3.39 21.81 5.35
C GLU A 211 2.33 20.71 5.12
N THR A 212 2.78 19.54 4.69
CA THR A 212 1.95 18.36 4.45
C THR A 212 1.36 17.86 5.77
N ALA A 213 0.07 18.10 5.98
CA ALA A 213 -0.64 17.59 7.14
C ALA A 213 -0.96 16.08 6.99
N PRO A 214 -0.79 15.26 8.05
CA PRO A 214 -1.11 13.82 7.99
C PRO A 214 -2.56 13.53 7.60
N VAL A 215 -3.49 14.43 7.96
CA VAL A 215 -4.92 14.29 7.66
C VAL A 215 -5.18 14.29 6.16
N VAL A 216 -4.50 15.17 5.39
CA VAL A 216 -4.69 15.28 3.94
C VAL A 216 -4.20 14.01 3.22
N VAL A 217 -3.07 13.44 3.66
CA VAL A 217 -2.58 12.18 3.10
C VAL A 217 -3.48 11.01 3.51
N SER A 218 -4.07 11.04 4.70
CA SER A 218 -5.03 10.01 5.14
C SER A 218 -6.31 10.01 4.31
N THR A 219 -6.86 11.19 4.02
CA THR A 219 -8.05 11.30 3.17
C THR A 219 -7.74 10.92 1.73
N ALA A 220 -6.57 11.32 1.22
CA ALA A 220 -6.10 10.88 -0.09
C ALA A 220 -5.92 9.36 -0.15
N LEU A 221 -5.34 8.73 0.87
CA LEU A 221 -5.18 7.27 0.94
C LEU A 221 -6.53 6.55 0.91
N CYS A 222 -7.53 7.02 1.66
CA CYS A 222 -8.88 6.46 1.58
C CYS A 222 -9.45 6.58 0.15
N GLY A 223 -9.30 7.75 -0.49
CA GLY A 223 -9.72 7.96 -1.88
C GLY A 223 -9.02 7.01 -2.86
N LEU A 224 -7.70 6.81 -2.70
CA LEU A 224 -6.92 5.87 -3.50
C LEU A 224 -7.39 4.43 -3.30
N ILE A 225 -7.68 4.00 -2.07
CA ILE A 225 -8.22 2.66 -1.80
C ILE A 225 -9.55 2.47 -2.52
N ILE A 226 -10.47 3.44 -2.43
CA ILE A 226 -11.78 3.36 -3.12
C ILE A 226 -11.58 3.32 -4.64
N ALA A 227 -10.66 4.12 -5.19
CA ALA A 227 -10.33 4.08 -6.61
C ALA A 227 -9.77 2.71 -7.03
N GLN A 228 -8.92 2.08 -6.21
CA GLN A 228 -8.38 0.75 -6.50
C GLN A 228 -9.42 -0.36 -6.37
N ILE A 229 -10.41 -0.24 -5.47
CA ILE A 229 -11.56 -1.16 -5.42
C ILE A 229 -12.36 -1.07 -6.73
N ALA A 230 -12.61 0.16 -7.22
CA ALA A 230 -13.27 0.34 -8.52
C ALA A 230 -12.46 -0.30 -9.64
N ALA A 231 -11.13 -0.14 -9.64
CA ALA A 231 -10.24 -0.79 -10.60
C ALA A 231 -10.33 -2.33 -10.57
N THR A 232 -10.31 -2.93 -9.38
CA THR A 232 -10.41 -4.39 -9.23
C THR A 232 -11.76 -4.91 -9.72
N SER A 233 -12.83 -4.14 -9.50
CA SER A 233 -14.16 -4.50 -10.00
C SER A 233 -14.22 -4.55 -11.52
N VAL A 234 -13.56 -3.60 -12.21
CA VAL A 234 -13.46 -3.59 -13.69
C VAL A 234 -12.61 -4.75 -14.19
N LEU A 235 -11.45 -5.00 -13.56
CA LEU A 235 -10.58 -6.13 -13.92
C LEU A 235 -11.29 -7.48 -13.80
N HIS A 236 -12.21 -7.63 -12.84
CA HIS A 236 -12.99 -8.85 -12.69
C HIS A 236 -14.09 -8.99 -13.76
N GLN A 237 -14.60 -7.89 -14.30
CA GLN A 237 -15.51 -7.92 -15.46
C GLN A 237 -14.76 -8.24 -16.77
N LEU A 238 -13.43 -8.04 -16.79
CA LEU A 238 -12.56 -8.35 -17.92
C LEU A 238 -12.06 -9.80 -17.94
N ALA A 239 -12.19 -10.55 -16.84
CA ALA A 239 -11.70 -11.92 -16.67
C ALA A 239 -12.81 -12.96 -16.89
#